data_AF-A0A662TTV9-F1
#
_entry.id   AF-A0A662TTV9-F1
#
_cell.length_a   1.000
_cell.length_b   1.000
_cell.length_c   1.000
_cell.angle_alpha   90.00
_cell.angle_beta   90.00
_cell.angle_gamma   90.00
#
_symmetry.space_group_name_H-M   'P 1'
#
loop_
_entity.id
_entity.type
_entity.pdbx_description
1 polymer ?
#
loop_
_entity_poly.entity_id
_entity_poly.type
_entity_poly.pdbx_seq_one_letter_code
_entity_poly.pdbx_strand_id
1 'polypeptide(L)'
;MNPSARVEHQMLGNISEAVSLIEQYKGSTVQLVSHLDADGLAAAGIIKQALEEKGIKTEIKIVKMINETTVNEIDPDGLTIL
;
A
#
# COMPACT_ATOMS: atom_id res chain seq x y z
N MET A 1 17.17 -19.83 -16.53
CA MET A 1 17.27 -18.83 -15.44
C MET A 1 17.22 -19.59 -14.12
N ASN A 2 18.08 -19.27 -13.15
CA ASN A 2 18.03 -19.89 -11.81
C ASN A 2 16.71 -19.46 -11.11
N PRO A 3 16.04 -20.36 -10.35
CA PRO A 3 14.83 -20.05 -9.59
C PRO A 3 14.83 -18.70 -8.85
N SER A 4 15.93 -18.33 -8.17
CA SER A 4 16.00 -17.06 -7.41
C SER A 4 15.84 -15.83 -8.30
N ALA A 5 16.53 -15.80 -9.45
CA ALA A 5 16.44 -14.69 -10.41
C ALA A 5 15.03 -14.57 -11.01
N ARG A 6 14.26 -15.67 -11.09
CA ARG A 6 12.88 -15.64 -11.61
C ARG A 6 11.92 -15.01 -10.60
N VAL A 7 12.12 -15.26 -9.31
CA VAL A 7 11.33 -14.65 -8.23
C VAL A 7 11.59 -13.14 -8.16
N GLU A 8 12.85 -12.73 -8.24
CA GLU A 8 13.23 -11.31 -8.24
C GLU A 8 12.59 -10.54 -9.40
N HIS A 9 12.68 -11.10 -10.62
CA HIS A 9 12.09 -10.46 -11.80
C HIS A 9 10.57 -10.33 -11.69
N GLN A 10 9.90 -11.38 -11.18
CA GLN A 10 8.46 -11.36 -10.97
C GLN A 10 8.06 -10.34 -9.90
N MET A 11 8.82 -10.24 -8.81
CA MET A 11 8.57 -9.28 -7.74
C MET A 11 8.67 -7.84 -8.24
N LEU A 12 9.70 -7.50 -9.02
CA LEU A 12 9.85 -6.17 -9.62
C LEU A 12 8.73 -5.84 -10.61
N GLY A 13 8.24 -6.84 -11.35
CA GLY A 13 7.06 -6.71 -12.20
C GLY A 13 5.82 -6.30 -11.42
N ASN A 14 5.51 -7.03 -10.35
CA ASN A 14 4.35 -6.75 -9.48
C ASN A 14 4.44 -5.37 -8.82
N ILE A 15 5.64 -4.97 -8.37
CA ILE A 15 5.86 -3.64 -7.79
C ILE A 15 5.59 -2.55 -8.83
N SER A 16 6.07 -2.73 -10.07
CA SER A 16 5.87 -1.75 -11.15
C SER A 16 4.39 -1.60 -11.51
N GLU A 17 3.65 -2.70 -11.51
CA GLU A 17 2.20 -2.70 -11.75
C GLU A 17 1.45 -1.97 -10.62
N ALA A 18 1.77 -2.27 -9.35
CA ALA A 18 1.19 -1.60 -8.21
C ALA A 18 1.46 -0.08 -8.22
N VAL A 19 2.70 0.33 -8.53
CA VAL A 19 3.05 1.75 -8.68
C VAL A 19 2.23 2.41 -9.80
N SER A 20 2.09 1.74 -10.94
CA SER A 20 1.32 2.26 -12.08
C SER A 20 -0.17 2.43 -11.74
N LEU A 21 -0.73 1.55 -10.89
CA LEU A 21 -2.08 1.69 -10.36
C LEU A 21 -2.18 2.88 -9.39
N ILE A 22 -1.26 2.97 -8.43
CA ILE A 22 -1.23 4.05 -7.43
C ILE A 22 -1.15 5.43 -8.10
N GLU A 23 -0.36 5.58 -9.18
CA GLU A 23 -0.21 6.86 -9.85
C GLU A 23 -1.49 7.37 -10.53
N GLN A 24 -2.48 6.51 -10.78
CA GLN A 24 -3.79 6.91 -11.31
C GLN A 24 -4.63 7.68 -10.28
N TYR A 25 -4.24 7.62 -8.99
CA TYR A 25 -4.90 8.30 -7.87
C TYR A 25 -4.23 9.62 -7.47
N LYS A 26 -3.37 10.21 -8.33
CA LYS A 26 -2.82 11.55 -8.12
C LYS A 26 -3.93 12.59 -7.96
N GLY A 27 -3.85 13.39 -6.90
CA GLY A 27 -4.89 14.36 -6.54
C GLY A 27 -6.06 13.79 -5.74
N SER A 28 -6.12 12.46 -5.54
CA SER A 28 -7.09 11.79 -4.68
C SER A 28 -6.51 11.50 -3.29
N THR A 29 -7.38 11.06 -2.38
CA THR A 29 -6.99 10.47 -1.10
C THR A 29 -7.05 8.95 -1.22
N VAL A 30 -6.03 8.25 -0.73
CA VAL A 30 -5.98 6.79 -0.66
C VAL A 30 -5.95 6.35 0.80
N GLN A 31 -6.53 5.19 1.09
CA GLN A 31 -6.47 4.60 2.43
C GLN A 31 -5.22 3.74 2.55
N LEU A 32 -4.51 3.87 3.67
CA LEU A 32 -3.33 3.06 4.01
C LEU A 32 -3.61 2.34 5.32
N VAL A 33 -3.82 1.03 5.26
CA VAL A 33 -3.99 0.19 6.45
C VAL A 33 -2.66 -0.48 6.73
N SER A 34 -2.21 -0.46 7.98
CA SER A 34 -0.96 -1.14 8.36
C SER A 34 -1.04 -1.75 9.75
N HIS A 35 -0.13 -2.68 10.03
CA HIS A 35 -0.12 -3.45 11.26
C HIS A 35 0.40 -2.65 12.47
N LEU A 36 -0.13 -2.94 13.66
CA LEU A 36 0.28 -2.35 14.94
C LEU A 36 1.54 -3.05 15.50
N ASP A 37 2.65 -2.92 14.79
CA ASP A 37 3.98 -3.27 15.25
C ASP A 37 5.05 -2.36 14.61
N ALA A 38 6.32 -2.59 14.94
CA ALA A 38 7.42 -1.76 14.44
C ALA A 38 7.55 -1.81 12.90
N ASP A 39 7.31 -2.97 12.29
CA ASP A 39 7.43 -3.15 10.84
C ASP A 39 6.30 -2.43 10.11
N GLY A 40 5.06 -2.62 10.56
CA GLY A 40 3.88 -1.97 10.01
C GLY A 40 3.93 -0.44 10.15
N LEU A 41 4.37 0.08 11.30
CA LEU A 41 4.52 1.52 11.50
C LEU A 41 5.62 2.11 10.59
N ALA A 42 6.74 1.40 10.43
CA ALA A 42 7.81 1.83 9.53
C ALA A 42 7.34 1.83 8.06
N ALA A 43 6.69 0.74 7.63
CA ALA A 43 6.13 0.62 6.29
C ALA A 43 5.10 1.73 6.00
N ALA A 44 4.20 2.00 6.95
CA ALA A 44 3.19 3.05 6.81
C ALA A 44 3.84 4.44 6.66
N GLY A 45 4.89 4.72 7.44
CA GLY A 45 5.64 5.96 7.35
C GLY A 45 6.33 6.15 5.99
N ILE A 46 7.02 5.11 5.51
CA ILE A 46 7.71 5.12 4.21
C ILE A 46 6.72 5.34 3.06
N ILE A 47 5.63 4.57 3.04
CA ILE A 47 4.62 4.65 1.98
C ILE A 47 3.94 6.01 1.99
N LYS A 48 3.49 6.49 3.17
CA LYS A 48 2.89 7.82 3.30
C LYS A 48 3.79 8.90 2.73
N GLN A 49 5.06 8.94 3.16
CA GLN A 49 5.98 9.97 2.71
C GLN A 49 6.16 9.93 1.19
N ALA A 50 6.36 8.75 0.61
CA ALA A 50 6.51 8.59 -0.83
C ALA A 50 5.27 9.03 -1.64
N LEU A 51 4.07 8.78 -1.10
CA LEU A 51 2.80 9.19 -1.73
C LEU A 51 2.57 10.70 -1.62
N GLU A 52 2.84 11.29 -0.45
CA GLU A 52 2.71 12.73 -0.22
C GLU A 52 3.67 13.54 -1.11
N GLU A 53 4.91 13.06 -1.31
CA GLU A 53 5.88 13.64 -2.26
C GLU A 53 5.36 13.65 -3.71
N LYS A 54 4.44 12.74 -4.06
CA LYS A 54 3.78 12.65 -5.37
C LYS A 54 2.41 13.34 -5.42
N GLY A 55 2.02 14.05 -4.36
CA GLY A 55 0.75 14.78 -4.28
C GLY A 55 -0.48 13.87 -4.07
N ILE A 56 -0.28 12.65 -3.57
CA ILE A 56 -1.35 11.73 -3.19
C ILE A 56 -1.54 11.83 -1.68
N LYS A 57 -2.76 12.15 -1.22
CA LYS A 57 -3.04 12.21 0.22
C LYS A 57 -3.29 10.81 0.75
N THR A 58 -2.87 10.54 1.98
CA THR A 58 -3.09 9.25 2.64
C THR A 58 -3.87 9.39 3.93
N GLU A 59 -4.90 8.57 4.11
CA GLU A 59 -5.56 8.34 5.40
C GLU A 59 -5.02 7.03 5.99
N ILE A 60 -4.33 7.11 7.15
CA ILE A 60 -3.70 5.93 7.77
C ILE A 60 -4.62 5.32 8.81
N LYS A 61 -4.81 4.01 8.73
CA LYS A 61 -5.45 3.19 9.76
C LYS A 61 -4.48 2.11 10.28
N ILE A 62 -4.10 2.22 11.55
CA ILE A 62 -3.25 1.21 12.18
C ILE A 62 -4.12 0.18 12.89
N VAL A 63 -3.96 -1.09 12.54
CA VAL A 63 -4.77 -2.20 13.04
C VAL A 63 -3.92 -3.31 13.64
N LYS A 64 -4.42 -3.99 14.67
CA LYS A 64 -3.77 -5.18 15.22
C LYS A 64 -3.93 -6.41 14.31
N MET A 65 -4.98 -6.46 13.51
CA MET A 65 -5.27 -7.56 12.60
C MET A 65 -6.32 -7.10 11.59
N ILE A 66 -6.19 -7.53 10.33
CA ILE A 66 -7.25 -7.37 9.33
C ILE A 66 -8.33 -8.41 9.63
N ASN A 67 -9.53 -7.93 9.96
CA ASN A 67 -10.71 -8.74 10.25
C ASN A 67 -11.92 -8.22 9.45
N GLU A 68 -13.07 -8.88 9.56
CA GLU A 68 -14.30 -8.48 8.86
C GLU A 68 -14.66 -7.01 9.12
N THR A 69 -14.51 -6.52 10.35
CA THR A 69 -14.72 -5.10 10.67
C THR A 69 -13.78 -4.19 9.88
N THR A 70 -12.51 -4.55 9.77
CA THR A 70 -11.52 -3.78 9.00
C THR A 70 -11.89 -3.77 7.52
N VAL A 71 -12.29 -4.91 6.96
CA VAL A 71 -12.69 -5.04 5.55
C VAL A 71 -13.97 -4.27 5.25
N ASN A 72 -14.95 -4.27 6.17
CA ASN A 72 -16.21 -3.54 6.00
C ASN A 72 -16.03 -2.00 6.09
N GLU A 73 -14.90 -1.53 6.61
CA GLU A 73 -14.55 -0.10 6.67
C GLU A 73 -13.67 0.34 5.50
N ILE A 74 -13.32 -0.56 4.59
CA ILE A 74 -12.60 -0.23 3.34
C ILE A 74 -13.62 0.35 2.35
N ASP A 75 -13.27 1.48 1.73
CA ASP A 75 -14.03 2.05 0.64
C ASP A 75 -13.89 1.16 -0.62
N PRO A 76 -14.97 0.52 -1.11
CA PRO A 76 -14.91 -0.37 -2.25
C PRO A 76 -14.64 0.37 -3.57
N ASP A 77 -14.91 1.68 -3.62
CA ASP A 77 -14.74 2.51 -4.82
C ASP A 77 -13.40 3.27 -4.81
N GLY A 78 -12.68 3.23 -3.69
CA GLY A 78 -11.38 3.87 -3.47
C GLY A 78 -10.18 2.94 -3.71
N LEU A 79 -8.98 3.46 -3.47
CA LEU A 79 -7.75 2.66 -3.38
C LEU A 79 -7.36 2.49 -1.92
N THR A 80 -7.24 1.23 -1.50
CA THR A 80 -6.68 0.84 -0.20
C THR A 80 -5.39 0.07 -0.38
N ILE A 81 -4.34 0.51 0.29
CA ILE A 81 -3.04 -0.17 0.41
C ILE A 81 -3.02 -0.89 1.76
N LEU A 82 -2.65 -2.17 1.76
CA LEU A 82 -2.60 -3.07 2.91
C LEU A 82 -1.18 -3.56 3.16
#